data_AF-A0A7Y2P986-F1
#
_entry.id   AF-A0A7Y2P986-F1
#
_cell.length_a   1.000
_cell.length_b   1.000
_cell.length_c   1.000
_cell.angle_alpha   90.00
_cell.angle_beta   90.00
_cell.angle_gamma   90.00
#
_symmetry.space_group_name_H-M   'P 1'
#
loop_
_entity.id
_entity.type
_entity.pdbx_description
1 polymer ?
#
loop_
_entity_poly.entity_id
_entity_poly.type
_entity_poly.pdbx_seq_one_letter_code
_entity_poly.pdbx_strand_id
1 'polypeptide(L)'
;QYTSLAESLGPKDLAGFMNRYYEAVFDPIKRHRGMVSNVVGDSMLALWLTVRDDTASMSNACQAALEISGAMREFRKTHEEMALPTRIGLHSGEIVLGNVGAGHHFEYRPVGDIVNTATRIEGLNK
;
A
#
# COMPACT_ATOMS: atom_id res chain seq x y z
N GLN A 1 -10.16 -12.32 2.66
CA GLN A 1 -10.29 -11.96 4.09
C GLN A 1 -10.95 -10.61 4.25
N TYR A 2 -10.54 -9.58 3.48
CA TYR A 2 -11.32 -8.35 3.36
C TYR A 2 -12.77 -8.60 2.93
N THR A 3 -13.00 -9.43 1.90
CA THR A 3 -14.35 -9.79 1.44
C THR A 3 -15.23 -10.34 2.56
N SER A 4 -14.70 -11.27 3.36
CA SER A 4 -15.43 -11.86 4.49
C SER A 4 -15.74 -10.84 5.60
N LEU A 5 -14.84 -9.88 5.84
CA LEU A 5 -15.06 -8.78 6.78
C LEU A 5 -16.10 -7.78 6.25
N ALA A 6 -16.08 -7.51 4.95
CA ALA A 6 -17.03 -6.62 4.29
C ALA A 6 -18.45 -7.20 4.26
N GLU A 7 -18.58 -8.54 4.26
CA GLU A 7 -19.86 -9.24 4.33
C GLU A 7 -20.45 -9.27 5.76
N SER A 8 -19.63 -9.10 6.81
CA SER A 8 -20.08 -9.15 8.21
C SER A 8 -20.34 -7.77 8.83
N LEU A 9 -19.74 -6.71 8.30
CA LEU A 9 -19.89 -5.35 8.81
C LEU A 9 -20.87 -4.52 7.97
N GLY A 10 -21.61 -3.63 8.65
CA GLY A 10 -22.35 -2.58 7.96
C GLY A 10 -21.41 -1.62 7.22
N PRO A 11 -21.83 -0.99 6.09
CA PRO A 11 -20.95 -0.14 5.27
C PRO A 11 -20.24 0.98 6.04
N LYS A 12 -20.91 1.58 7.03
CA LYS A 12 -20.35 2.64 7.87
C LYS A 12 -19.24 2.14 8.79
N ASP A 13 -19.45 0.97 9.39
CA ASP A 13 -18.49 0.37 10.31
C ASP A 13 -17.27 -0.16 9.55
N LEU A 14 -17.50 -0.75 8.37
CA LEU A 14 -16.42 -1.15 7.46
C LEU A 14 -15.58 0.05 7.04
N ALA A 15 -16.20 1.16 6.62
CA ALA A 15 -15.48 2.38 6.25
C ALA A 15 -14.65 2.93 7.42
N GLY A 16 -15.23 2.98 8.63
CA GLY A 16 -14.53 3.42 9.83
C GLY A 16 -13.35 2.51 10.19
N PHE A 17 -13.52 1.19 10.06
CA PHE A 17 -12.45 0.22 10.25
C PHE A 17 -11.32 0.41 9.22
N MET A 18 -11.66 0.53 7.94
CA MET A 18 -10.68 0.72 6.87
C MET A 18 -9.91 2.02 7.03
N ASN A 19 -10.55 3.10 7.47
CA ASN A 19 -9.85 4.35 7.76
C ASN A 19 -8.76 4.18 8.83
N ARG A 20 -9.06 3.47 9.93
CA ARG A 20 -8.06 3.19 10.99
C ARG A 20 -6.95 2.27 10.49
N TYR A 21 -7.29 1.27 9.69
CA TYR A 21 -6.32 0.39 9.06
C TYR A 21 -5.37 1.19 8.13
N TYR A 22 -5.92 2.04 7.27
CA TYR A 22 -5.13 2.88 6.36
C TYR A 22 -4.27 3.88 7.12
N GLU A 23 -4.77 4.49 8.19
CA GLU A 23 -3.97 5.39 9.04
C GLU A 23 -2.72 4.68 9.58
N ALA A 24 -2.89 3.47 10.13
CA ALA A 24 -1.77 2.67 10.65
C ALA A 24 -0.76 2.22 9.58
N VAL A 25 -1.16 2.15 8.30
CA VAL A 25 -0.26 1.82 7.18
C VAL A 25 0.36 3.07 6.53
N PHE A 26 -0.39 4.17 6.41
CA PHE A 26 0.02 5.38 5.71
C PHE A 26 1.01 6.20 6.53
N ASP A 27 0.89 6.19 7.85
CA ASP A 27 1.77 6.93 8.75
C ASP A 27 3.25 6.53 8.60
N PRO A 28 3.62 5.23 8.64
CA PRO A 28 4.99 4.81 8.34
C PRO A 28 5.47 5.24 6.94
N ILE A 29 4.62 5.13 5.91
CA ILE A 29 4.99 5.52 4.54
C ILE A 29 5.38 7.00 4.52
N LYS A 30 4.54 7.86 5.08
CA LYS A 30 4.80 9.30 5.16
C LYS A 30 6.04 9.62 5.99
N ARG A 31 6.22 8.95 7.14
CA ARG A 31 7.38 9.12 8.04
C ARG A 31 8.70 8.82 7.34
N HIS A 32 8.70 7.81 6.48
CA HIS A 32 9.84 7.44 5.63
C HIS A 32 9.77 8.06 4.24
N ARG A 33 9.17 9.25 4.08
CA ARG A 33 9.21 10.06 2.85
C ARG A 33 8.62 9.39 1.60
N GLY A 34 7.79 8.37 1.76
CA GLY A 34 7.00 7.78 0.68
C GLY A 34 5.70 8.55 0.45
N MET A 35 5.09 8.33 -0.71
CA MET A 35 3.74 8.79 -1.02
C MET A 35 2.81 7.61 -1.30
N VAL A 36 1.56 7.69 -0.86
CA VAL A 36 0.52 6.76 -1.30
C VAL A 36 0.03 7.21 -2.67
N SER A 37 0.24 6.39 -3.69
CA SER A 37 -0.17 6.66 -5.08
C SER A 37 -1.65 6.38 -5.28
N ASN A 38 -2.10 5.21 -4.84
CA ASN A 38 -3.48 4.79 -5.00
C ASN A 38 -3.83 3.64 -4.04
N VAL A 39 -5.12 3.57 -3.72
CA VAL A 39 -5.76 2.48 -3.01
C VAL A 39 -6.73 1.82 -3.98
N VAL A 40 -6.66 0.51 -4.14
CA VAL A 40 -7.52 -0.26 -5.04
C VAL A 40 -8.02 -1.48 -4.28
N GLY A 41 -9.29 -1.45 -3.88
CA GLY A 41 -9.86 -2.48 -3.01
C GLY A 41 -9.14 -2.53 -1.67
N ASP A 42 -8.62 -3.70 -1.32
CA ASP A 42 -7.84 -3.95 -0.10
C ASP A 42 -6.32 -3.77 -0.28
N SER A 43 -5.89 -3.41 -1.50
CA SER A 43 -4.49 -3.19 -1.84
C SER A 43 -4.16 -1.71 -1.96
N MET A 44 -2.90 -1.36 -1.71
CA MET A 44 -2.41 0.00 -1.89
C MET A 44 -1.04 0.00 -2.56
N LEU A 45 -0.73 1.07 -3.28
CA LEU A 45 0.57 1.31 -3.87
C LEU A 45 1.19 2.55 -3.24
N ALA A 46 2.43 2.41 -2.78
CA ALA A 46 3.26 3.50 -2.29
C ALA A 46 4.51 3.65 -3.15
N LEU A 47 4.96 4.89 -3.32
CA LEU A 47 6.09 5.25 -4.18
C LEU A 47 7.13 6.04 -3.39
N TRP A 48 8.39 5.71 -3.65
CA TRP A 48 9.56 6.48 -3.25
C TRP A 48 10.28 6.95 -4.50
N LEU A 49 9.97 8.18 -4.90
CA LEU A 49 10.46 8.76 -6.15
C LEU A 49 11.80 9.44 -5.95
N THR A 50 12.72 9.20 -6.86
CA THR A 50 14.00 9.89 -6.93
C THR A 50 14.36 10.13 -8.40
N VAL A 51 15.04 11.24 -8.67
CA VAL A 51 15.55 11.59 -10.02
C VAL A 51 16.94 11.01 -10.32
N ARG A 52 17.55 10.35 -9.34
CA ARG A 52 18.87 9.72 -9.41
C ARG A 52 18.85 8.43 -8.60
N ASP A 53 19.76 7.50 -8.88
CA ASP A 53 19.95 6.34 -8.02
C ASP A 53 20.28 6.80 -6.59
N ASP A 54 19.32 6.59 -5.70
CA ASP A 54 19.38 7.03 -4.31
C ASP A 54 19.11 5.84 -3.39
N THR A 55 20.17 5.42 -2.70
CA THR A 55 20.10 4.34 -1.71
C THR A 55 19.25 4.74 -0.50
N ALA A 56 19.10 6.04 -0.22
CA ALA A 56 18.25 6.50 0.87
C ALA A 56 16.77 6.20 0.59
N SER A 57 16.30 6.41 -0.65
CA SER A 57 14.92 6.09 -1.06
C SER A 57 14.61 4.58 -0.91
N MET A 58 15.55 3.71 -1.30
CA MET A 58 15.41 2.26 -1.09
C MET A 58 15.42 1.89 0.39
N SER A 59 16.31 2.48 1.18
CA SER A 59 16.37 2.28 2.64
C SER A 59 15.06 2.71 3.30
N ASN A 60 14.54 3.87 2.95
CA ASN A 60 13.28 4.41 3.44
C ASN A 60 12.09 3.48 3.13
N ALA A 61 12.00 2.94 1.91
CA ALA A 61 10.94 1.99 1.54
C ALA A 61 11.01 0.71 2.41
N CYS A 62 12.21 0.18 2.64
CA CYS A 62 12.42 -0.98 3.51
C CYS A 62 12.05 -0.67 4.97
N GLN A 63 12.44 0.49 5.50
CA GLN A 63 12.11 0.90 6.86
C GLN A 63 10.59 1.09 7.04
N ALA A 64 9.92 1.69 6.05
CA ALA A 64 8.47 1.78 6.04
C ALA A 64 7.80 0.41 6.09
N ALA A 65 8.26 -0.55 5.28
CA ALA A 65 7.71 -1.91 5.26
C ALA A 65 7.87 -2.62 6.62
N LEU A 66 9.03 -2.49 7.27
CA LEU A 66 9.27 -3.06 8.59
C LEU A 66 8.36 -2.43 9.66
N GLU A 67 8.20 -1.11 9.60
CA GLU A 67 7.35 -0.39 10.55
C GLU A 67 5.85 -0.67 10.33
N ILE A 68 5.39 -0.78 9.08
CA ILE A 68 4.02 -1.24 8.76
C ILE A 68 3.80 -2.64 9.33
N SER A 69 4.75 -3.57 9.13
CA SER A 69 4.65 -4.92 9.69
C SER A 69 4.52 -4.89 11.22
N GLY A 70 5.30 -4.03 11.89
CA GLY A 70 5.18 -3.76 13.32
C GLY A 70 3.80 -3.22 13.71
N ALA A 71 3.34 -2.17 13.05
CA ALA A 71 2.05 -1.53 13.31
C ALA A 71 0.89 -2.50 13.11
N MET A 72 0.93 -3.35 12.09
CA MET A 72 -0.10 -4.34 11.80
C MET A 72 -0.15 -5.47 12.83
N ARG A 73 0.98 -5.82 13.48
CA ARG A 73 0.97 -6.73 14.63
C ARG A 73 0.24 -6.11 15.83
N GLU A 74 0.46 -4.83 16.12
CA GLU A 74 -0.25 -4.14 17.20
C GLU A 74 -1.72 -3.90 16.87
N PHE A 75 -2.02 -3.56 15.61
CA PHE A 75 -3.38 -3.41 15.11
C PHE A 75 -4.17 -4.71 15.25
N ARG A 76 -3.55 -5.86 14.97
CA ARG A 76 -4.15 -7.19 15.16
C ARG A 76 -4.53 -7.47 16.60
N LYS A 77 -3.69 -7.12 17.59
CA LYS A 77 -3.99 -7.33 19.02
C LYS A 77 -5.23 -6.57 19.49
N THR A 78 -5.50 -5.43 18.88
CA THR A 78 -6.66 -4.58 19.24
C THR A 78 -7.92 -4.93 18.46
N HIS A 79 -7.81 -5.77 17.43
CA HIS A 79 -8.89 -6.11 16.50
C HIS A 79 -8.85 -7.61 16.12
N GLU A 80 -8.67 -8.51 17.09
CA GLU A 80 -8.34 -9.93 16.86
C GLU A 80 -9.29 -10.66 15.87
N GLU A 81 -10.58 -10.34 15.88
CA GLU A 81 -11.58 -10.95 14.98
C GLU A 81 -11.62 -10.34 13.57
N MET A 82 -10.95 -9.21 13.33
CA MET A 82 -11.02 -8.44 12.08
C MET A 82 -9.64 -8.23 11.42
N ALA A 83 -8.61 -8.92 11.88
CA ALA A 83 -7.23 -8.65 11.49
C ALA A 83 -6.91 -9.12 10.06
N LEU A 84 -6.90 -8.16 9.13
CA LEU A 84 -6.48 -8.38 7.75
C LEU A 84 -4.98 -8.77 7.68
N PRO A 85 -4.62 -9.86 7.00
CA PRO A 85 -3.22 -10.18 6.72
C PRO A 85 -2.67 -9.15 5.74
N THR A 86 -1.78 -8.31 6.23
CA THR A 86 -1.08 -7.31 5.41
C THR A 86 0.16 -7.95 4.82
N ARG A 87 0.22 -7.99 3.49
CA ARG A 87 1.38 -8.44 2.74
C ARG A 87 2.05 -7.24 2.10
N ILE A 88 3.38 -7.30 1.98
CA ILE A 88 4.18 -6.20 1.44
C ILE A 88 5.13 -6.78 0.39
N GLY A 89 5.08 -6.24 -0.82
CA GLY A 89 6.06 -6.47 -1.87
C GLY A 89 6.77 -5.16 -2.20
N LEU A 90 8.11 -5.20 -2.29
CA LEU A 90 8.92 -4.06 -2.67
C LEU A 90 9.70 -4.39 -3.94
N HIS A 91 9.79 -3.41 -4.84
CA HIS A 91 10.66 -3.46 -6.00
C HIS A 91 11.11 -2.05 -6.38
N SER A 92 12.30 -1.93 -6.96
CA SER A 92 12.86 -0.66 -7.42
C SER A 92 13.26 -0.76 -8.88
N GLY A 93 13.09 0.35 -9.59
CA GLY A 93 13.45 0.49 -11.00
C GLY A 93 12.76 1.70 -11.60
N GLU A 94 12.90 1.83 -12.92
CA GLU A 94 12.35 2.98 -13.63
C GLU A 94 10.83 2.89 -13.78
N ILE A 95 10.18 4.03 -13.56
CA ILE A 95 8.76 4.23 -13.81
C ILE A 95 8.54 5.57 -14.51
N VAL A 96 7.45 5.68 -15.25
CA VAL A 96 6.94 6.95 -15.77
C VAL A 96 5.70 7.32 -14.98
N LEU A 97 5.65 8.56 -14.48
CA LEU A 97 4.42 9.13 -13.94
C LEU A 97 3.72 9.92 -15.04
N GLY A 98 2.45 9.61 -15.29
CA GLY A 98 1.70 10.28 -16.34
C GLY A 98 0.21 10.01 -16.26
N ASN A 99 -0.52 10.76 -17.09
CA ASN A 99 -1.93 10.52 -17.31
C ASN A 99 -2.09 9.28 -18.20
N VAL A 100 -2.75 8.27 -17.67
CA VAL A 100 -3.11 7.04 -18.40
C VAL A 100 -4.63 7.02 -18.53
N GLY A 101 -5.12 6.82 -19.75
CA GLY A 101 -6.57 6.83 -19.99
C GLY A 101 -6.93 7.08 -21.45
N ALA A 102 -8.23 7.09 -21.72
CA ALA A 102 -8.78 7.34 -23.04
C ALA A 102 -10.13 8.06 -22.94
N GLY A 103 -10.46 8.86 -23.97
CA GLY A 103 -11.69 9.65 -24.01
C GLY A 103 -11.70 10.74 -22.93
N HIS A 104 -12.66 10.67 -22.00
CA HIS A 104 -12.82 11.62 -20.89
C HIS A 104 -12.37 11.07 -19.53
N HIS A 105 -11.75 9.89 -19.48
CA HIS A 105 -11.27 9.28 -18.25
C HIS A 105 -9.74 9.17 -18.28
N PHE A 106 -9.08 9.96 -17.44
CA PHE A 106 -7.63 9.94 -17.26
C PHE A 106 -7.30 9.81 -15.78
N GLU A 107 -6.30 8.99 -15.48
CA GLU A 107 -5.78 8.81 -14.13
C GLU A 107 -4.28 9.08 -14.13
N TYR A 108 -3.82 9.88 -13.17
CA TYR A 108 -2.39 10.11 -12.97
C TYR A 108 -1.82 8.93 -12.17
N ARG A 109 -1.03 8.07 -12.82
CA ARG A 109 -0.56 6.80 -12.23
C ARG A 109 0.88 6.48 -12.63
N PRO A 110 1.61 5.70 -11.81
CA PRO A 110 2.89 5.14 -12.20
C PRO A 110 2.70 4.03 -13.24
N VAL A 111 3.53 4.07 -14.29
CA VAL A 111 3.56 3.10 -15.38
C VAL A 111 4.95 2.51 -15.51
N GLY A 112 5.01 1.19 -15.61
CA GLY A 112 6.24 0.43 -15.78
C GLY A 112 6.08 -0.99 -15.27
N ASP A 113 6.88 -1.93 -15.77
CA ASP A 113 6.83 -3.32 -15.30
C ASP A 113 7.15 -3.43 -13.80
N ILE A 114 7.88 -2.46 -13.25
CA ILE A 114 8.22 -2.41 -11.81
C ILE A 114 7.00 -2.47 -10.91
N VAL A 115 5.91 -1.77 -11.28
CA VAL A 115 4.65 -1.78 -10.51
C VAL A 115 4.03 -3.18 -10.52
N ASN A 116 4.01 -3.82 -11.69
CA ASN A 116 3.48 -5.18 -11.84
C ASN A 116 4.36 -6.21 -11.11
N THR A 117 5.69 -6.07 -11.17
CA THR A 117 6.64 -6.92 -10.45
C THR A 117 6.46 -6.80 -8.94
N ALA A 118 6.30 -5.58 -8.41
CA ALA A 118 6.02 -5.38 -6.99
C ALA A 118 4.73 -6.08 -6.54
N THR A 119 3.65 -5.99 -7.33
CA THR A 119 2.40 -6.72 -7.08
C THR A 119 2.60 -8.24 -7.14
N ARG A 120 3.37 -8.75 -8.10
CA ARG A 120 3.70 -10.19 -8.16
C ARG A 120 4.46 -10.65 -6.92
N ILE A 121 5.44 -9.86 -6.45
CA ILE A 121 6.20 -10.15 -5.22
C ILE A 121 5.28 -10.17 -4.00
N GLU A 122 4.38 -9.19 -3.87
CA GLU A 122 3.37 -9.17 -2.81
C GLU A 122 2.53 -10.47 -2.82
N GLY A 123 2.05 -10.87 -4.00
CA GLY A 123 1.22 -12.06 -4.18
C GLY A 123 1.92 -13.39 -3.88
N LEU A 124 3.25 -13.45 -3.88
CA LEU A 124 4.03 -14.63 -3.50
C LEU A 124 4.09 -14.85 -1.97
N ASN A 125 3.79 -13.82 -1.18
CA ASN A 125 3.77 -13.91 0.29
C ASN A 125 2.44 -14.52 0.82
N LYS A 126 1.80 -15.39 0.03
CA LYS A 126 0.47 -15.95 0.32
C LYS A 126 0.45 -17.00 1.41
#